data_AF-K9V1N1-F1
#
_entry.id   AF-K9V1N1-F1
#
_cell.length_a   1.000
_cell.length_b   1.000
_cell.length_c   1.000
_cell.angle_alpha   90.00
_cell.angle_beta   90.00
_cell.angle_gamma   90.00
#
_symmetry.space_group_name_H-M   'P 1'
#
loop_
_entity.id
_entity.type
_entity.pdbx_description
1 polymer ?
#
loop_
_entity_poly.entity_id
_entity_poly.type
_entity_poly.pdbx_seq_one_letter_code
_entity_poly.pdbx_strand_id
1 'polypeptide(L)'
;MGIMGTVMGKVGTGGNDDNSHKRTYQGDHNLSVETALQPTDDNVINPLNQNNWDSIRTQSVVASPTYFTKEQADNLKKLARLKKQEATQTKRAYKSLKTLEKTDSTVHVEHRNYQKTVATSETTKQRSNASLARKLHRLRPEYVQMGKSIERAESKADKRILELKAKIEAVT
;
A
#
# COMPACT_ATOMS: atom_id res chain seq x y z
N MET A 1 72.76 -5.60 -19.80
CA MET A 1 72.73 -6.99 -19.27
C MET A 1 71.54 -7.06 -18.33
N GLY A 2 70.60 -8.00 -18.35
CA GLY A 2 70.36 -9.21 -19.12
C GLY A 2 68.97 -9.72 -18.69
N ILE A 3 68.33 -10.40 -19.63
CA ILE A 3 67.01 -11.05 -19.65
C ILE A 3 66.80 -12.05 -18.50
N MET A 4 65.60 -12.11 -17.90
CA MET A 4 64.81 -13.35 -17.69
C MET A 4 63.53 -13.09 -16.88
N GLY A 5 62.39 -13.46 -17.46
CA GLY A 5 61.12 -13.54 -16.75
C GLY A 5 60.91 -14.90 -16.10
N THR A 6 59.95 -15.00 -15.18
CA THR A 6 59.16 -16.22 -14.96
C THR A 6 57.76 -15.83 -14.49
N VAL A 7 56.78 -16.45 -15.16
CA VAL A 7 55.33 -16.34 -14.98
C VAL A 7 54.89 -17.37 -13.94
N MET A 8 54.08 -16.98 -12.94
CA MET A 8 53.20 -17.82 -12.09
C MET A 8 52.39 -16.79 -11.28
N GLY A 9 51.06 -16.66 -11.26
CA GLY A 9 49.94 -17.53 -11.58
C GLY A 9 48.95 -17.47 -10.41
N LYS A 10 47.78 -16.82 -10.59
CA LYS A 10 46.54 -16.95 -9.78
C LYS A 10 46.64 -16.50 -8.29
N VAL A 11 45.68 -15.87 -7.61
CA VAL A 11 44.21 -15.83 -7.64
C VAL A 11 43.81 -14.51 -6.97
N GLY A 12 42.87 -13.77 -7.56
CA GLY A 12 42.25 -12.61 -6.93
C GLY A 12 41.35 -13.05 -5.77
N THR A 13 41.52 -12.42 -4.60
CA THR A 13 40.59 -12.52 -3.48
C THR A 13 40.33 -11.10 -3.00
N GLY A 14 39.28 -10.47 -3.55
CA GLY A 14 38.90 -9.11 -3.22
C GLY A 14 37.39 -9.05 -2.97
N GLY A 15 37.04 -8.67 -1.74
CA GLY A 15 35.78 -7.99 -1.40
C GLY A 15 34.51 -8.81 -1.52
N ASN A 16 34.07 -9.40 -0.40
CA ASN A 16 32.72 -9.92 -0.24
C ASN A 16 31.76 -8.74 -0.01
N ASP A 17 31.42 -8.02 -1.08
CA ASP A 17 30.36 -7.01 -1.06
C ASP A 17 29.06 -7.66 -1.55
N ASP A 18 28.22 -8.04 -0.60
CA ASP A 18 26.86 -8.51 -0.85
C ASP A 18 26.07 -7.45 -1.62
N ASN A 19 25.96 -7.64 -2.93
CA ASN A 19 25.26 -6.78 -3.88
C ASN A 19 23.72 -6.80 -3.73
N SER A 20 23.19 -7.14 -2.54
CA SER A 20 21.75 -7.24 -2.29
C SER A 20 21.06 -5.88 -2.08
N HIS A 21 21.84 -4.79 -1.97
CA HIS A 21 21.33 -3.44 -1.73
C HIS A 21 21.87 -2.39 -2.71
N LYS A 22 22.12 -2.76 -3.97
CA LYS A 22 22.12 -1.73 -5.02
C LYS A 22 20.69 -1.23 -5.20
N ARG A 23 20.38 -0.12 -4.53
CA ARG A 23 19.32 0.80 -4.96
C ARG A 23 19.62 1.13 -6.42
N THR A 24 18.99 0.40 -7.33
CA THR A 24 18.96 0.78 -8.73
C THR A 24 18.38 2.18 -8.76
N TYR A 25 19.07 3.10 -9.42
CA TYR A 25 18.67 4.50 -9.61
C TYR A 25 17.47 4.61 -10.58
N GLN A 26 16.58 3.63 -10.54
CA GLN A 26 15.34 3.51 -11.27
C GLN A 26 14.35 3.16 -10.17
N GLY A 27 13.51 4.13 -9.82
CA GLY A 27 12.41 3.90 -8.91
C GLY A 27 11.66 2.66 -9.34
N ASP A 28 11.19 1.91 -8.35
CA ASP A 28 10.41 0.68 -8.48
C ASP A 28 9.14 0.96 -9.31
N HIS A 29 9.32 0.89 -10.63
CA HIS A 29 8.31 1.05 -11.65
C HIS A 29 8.57 -0.11 -12.61
N ASN A 30 7.57 -0.96 -12.82
CA ASN A 30 7.67 -2.16 -13.66
C ASN A 30 7.68 -1.82 -15.17
N LEU A 31 8.44 -0.79 -15.56
CA LEU A 31 8.60 -0.30 -16.93
C LEU A 31 10.06 -0.55 -17.31
N SER A 32 10.32 -1.60 -18.09
CA SER A 32 11.65 -1.82 -18.67
C SER A 32 11.98 -0.62 -19.55
N VAL A 33 13.24 -0.18 -19.53
CA VAL A 33 13.71 0.92 -20.40
C VAL A 33 13.52 0.55 -21.87
N GLU A 34 13.65 -0.74 -22.24
CA GLU A 34 13.29 -1.22 -23.57
C GLU A 34 11.79 -1.09 -23.85
N THR A 35 10.90 -1.32 -22.88
CA THR A 35 9.45 -1.13 -23.07
C THR A 35 9.03 0.33 -23.11
N ALA A 36 9.75 1.20 -22.37
CA ALA A 36 9.48 2.64 -22.32
C ALA A 36 10.02 3.40 -23.55
N LEU A 37 11.07 2.87 -24.18
CA LEU A 37 11.68 3.41 -25.41
C LEU A 37 11.27 2.63 -26.67
N GLN A 38 10.51 1.55 -26.53
CA GLN A 38 9.91 0.88 -27.67
C GLN A 38 8.90 1.83 -28.31
N PRO A 39 8.97 2.03 -29.64
CA PRO A 39 7.94 2.77 -30.34
C PRO A 39 6.61 2.07 -30.09
N THR A 40 5.55 2.85 -29.89
CA THR A 40 4.20 2.33 -29.63
C THR A 40 3.63 1.46 -30.76
N ASP A 41 4.31 1.41 -31.92
CA ASP A 41 3.98 0.62 -33.10
C ASP A 41 5.27 0.44 -33.97
N ASP A 42 5.35 -0.62 -34.79
CA ASP A 42 6.45 -0.91 -35.74
C ASP A 42 6.60 0.16 -36.84
N ASN A 43 5.63 1.08 -36.91
CA ASN A 43 5.47 2.10 -37.94
C ASN A 43 5.69 3.55 -37.44
N VAL A 44 6.31 3.77 -36.27
CA VAL A 44 6.57 5.11 -35.72
C VAL A 44 7.88 5.71 -36.29
N ILE A 45 7.85 6.99 -36.70
CA ILE A 45 9.04 7.70 -37.18
C ILE A 45 10.06 7.84 -36.06
N ASN A 46 11.13 7.07 -36.19
CA ASN A 46 12.36 7.18 -35.44
C ASN A 46 13.51 7.38 -36.45
N PRO A 47 14.75 7.62 -36.00
CA PRO A 47 15.90 7.77 -36.90
C PRO A 47 16.15 6.58 -37.86
N LEU A 48 15.47 5.44 -37.66
CA LEU A 48 15.63 4.18 -38.38
C LEU A 48 14.41 3.82 -39.28
N ASN A 49 13.30 4.55 -39.25
CA ASN A 49 12.12 4.29 -40.10
C ASN A 49 11.44 5.61 -40.53
N GLN A 50 11.82 6.14 -41.70
CA GLN A 50 11.48 7.51 -42.13
C GLN A 50 10.11 7.64 -42.81
N ASN A 51 9.44 6.53 -43.14
CA ASN A 51 8.28 6.53 -44.05
C ASN A 51 7.08 5.72 -43.56
N ASN A 52 6.76 5.78 -42.26
CA ASN A 52 5.42 5.37 -41.85
C ASN A 52 4.83 6.28 -40.77
N TRP A 53 3.55 6.53 -40.93
CA TRP A 53 2.89 7.74 -40.51
C TRP A 53 1.46 7.36 -40.04
N ASP A 54 1.31 6.36 -39.17
CA ASP A 54 0.02 6.02 -38.54
C ASP A 54 -0.11 6.53 -37.10
N SER A 55 0.44 7.73 -36.84
CA SER A 55 -0.16 8.63 -35.85
C SER A 55 -1.58 8.95 -36.31
N ILE A 56 -2.58 8.85 -35.40
CA ILE A 56 -4.02 9.09 -35.64
C ILE A 56 -4.20 10.31 -36.56
N ARG A 57 -4.31 10.05 -37.86
CA ARG A 57 -4.30 11.09 -38.89
C ARG A 57 -5.64 11.14 -39.56
N THR A 58 -6.21 12.34 -39.57
CA THR A 58 -7.50 12.55 -40.24
C THR A 58 -7.39 12.62 -41.76
N GLN A 59 -6.19 12.80 -42.30
CA GLN A 59 -5.92 12.86 -43.73
C GLN A 59 -4.50 12.34 -44.01
N SER A 60 -4.35 11.68 -45.17
CA SER A 60 -3.08 11.17 -45.69
C SER A 60 -2.13 12.31 -46.03
N VAL A 61 -0.82 12.09 -45.85
CA VAL A 61 0.21 13.04 -46.27
C VAL A 61 0.25 13.11 -47.79
N VAL A 62 0.26 14.31 -48.34
CA VAL A 62 0.43 14.54 -49.78
C VAL A 62 1.91 14.37 -50.12
N ALA A 63 2.27 13.24 -50.74
CA ALA A 63 3.66 12.86 -50.99
C ALA A 63 4.30 13.54 -52.22
N SER A 64 3.49 14.04 -53.15
CA SER A 64 3.93 14.73 -54.36
C SER A 64 3.10 16.00 -54.60
N PRO A 65 3.64 17.06 -55.23
CA PRO A 65 2.90 18.31 -55.45
C PRO A 65 1.61 18.06 -56.25
N THR A 66 0.46 18.44 -55.70
CA THR A 66 -0.87 18.29 -56.34
C THR A 66 -1.68 19.58 -56.24
N TYR A 67 -2.39 19.93 -57.31
CA TYR A 67 -3.34 21.05 -57.31
C TYR A 67 -4.68 20.59 -56.75
N PHE A 68 -5.23 21.36 -55.81
CA PHE A 68 -6.56 21.11 -55.24
C PHE A 68 -7.59 22.05 -55.86
N THR A 69 -8.79 21.54 -56.13
CA THR A 69 -9.91 22.39 -56.54
C THR A 69 -10.41 23.21 -55.34
N LYS A 70 -11.12 24.31 -55.62
CA LYS A 70 -11.68 25.19 -54.56
C LYS A 70 -12.56 24.40 -53.58
N GLU A 71 -13.41 23.51 -54.08
CA GLU A 71 -14.29 22.68 -53.26
C GLU A 71 -13.52 21.71 -52.36
N GLN A 72 -12.46 21.10 -52.88
CA GLN A 72 -11.57 20.23 -52.10
C GLN A 72 -10.89 21.02 -50.97
N ALA A 73 -10.38 22.21 -51.27
CA ALA A 73 -9.75 23.07 -50.28
C ALA A 73 -10.74 23.52 -49.19
N ASP A 74 -11.97 23.89 -49.55
CA ASP A 74 -13.00 24.29 -48.59
C ASP A 74 -13.46 23.14 -47.68
N ASN A 75 -13.55 21.92 -48.22
CA ASN A 75 -13.85 20.72 -47.44
C ASN A 75 -12.73 20.38 -46.46
N LEU A 76 -11.46 20.48 -46.88
CA LEU A 76 -10.30 20.31 -46.00
C LEU A 76 -10.30 21.34 -44.88
N LYS A 77 -10.64 22.60 -45.18
CA LYS A 77 -10.75 23.67 -44.19
C LYS A 77 -11.82 23.38 -43.13
N LYS A 78 -12.99 22.87 -43.55
CA LYS A 78 -14.07 22.46 -42.63
C LYS A 78 -13.63 21.28 -41.75
N LEU A 79 -13.03 20.25 -42.35
CA LEU A 79 -12.54 19.07 -41.64
C LEU A 79 -11.45 19.44 -40.62
N ALA A 80 -10.51 20.31 -40.99
CA ALA A 80 -9.48 20.81 -40.09
C ALA A 80 -10.08 21.57 -38.89
N ARG A 81 -11.11 22.39 -39.11
CA ARG A 81 -11.80 23.11 -38.03
C ARG A 81 -12.51 22.16 -37.07
N LEU A 82 -13.21 21.14 -37.57
CA LEU A 82 -13.87 20.12 -36.75
C LEU A 82 -12.84 19.35 -35.91
N LYS A 83 -11.76 18.87 -36.52
CA LYS A 83 -10.72 18.10 -35.80
C LYS A 83 -10.00 18.93 -34.76
N LYS A 84 -9.78 20.23 -35.01
CA LYS A 84 -9.25 21.16 -34.01
C LYS A 84 -10.19 21.29 -32.79
N GLN A 85 -11.50 21.36 -33.03
CA GLN A 85 -12.49 21.41 -31.96
C GLN A 85 -12.52 20.10 -31.16
N GLU A 86 -12.59 18.95 -31.85
CA GLU A 86 -12.53 17.62 -31.23
C GLU A 86 -11.28 17.49 -30.36
N ALA A 87 -10.08 17.79 -30.88
CA ALA A 87 -8.84 17.71 -30.11
C ALA A 87 -8.85 18.61 -28.86
N THR A 88 -9.47 19.79 -28.96
CA THR A 88 -9.60 20.70 -27.81
C THR A 88 -10.52 20.12 -26.74
N GLN A 89 -11.64 19.48 -27.15
CA GLN A 89 -12.55 18.82 -26.23
C GLN A 89 -11.93 17.56 -25.62
N THR A 90 -11.23 16.74 -26.42
CA THR A 90 -10.50 15.56 -25.95
C THR A 90 -9.45 15.94 -24.91
N LYS A 91 -8.68 17.02 -25.15
CA LYS A 91 -7.73 17.55 -24.16
C LYS A 91 -8.41 17.95 -22.85
N ARG A 92 -9.59 18.55 -22.91
CA ARG A 92 -10.37 18.91 -21.72
C ARG A 92 -10.89 17.67 -21.00
N ALA A 93 -11.43 16.70 -21.74
CA ALA A 93 -11.91 15.43 -21.20
C ALA A 93 -10.80 14.67 -20.46
N TYR A 94 -9.61 14.51 -21.06
CA TYR A 94 -8.49 13.85 -20.38
C TYR A 94 -8.02 14.58 -19.13
N LYS A 95 -8.05 15.93 -19.12
CA LYS A 95 -7.77 16.69 -17.90
C LYS A 95 -8.80 16.42 -16.81
N SER A 96 -10.08 16.37 -17.16
CA SER A 96 -11.15 16.06 -16.20
C SER A 96 -11.04 14.63 -15.67
N LEU A 97 -10.82 13.65 -16.55
CA LEU A 97 -10.60 12.25 -16.16
C LEU A 97 -9.41 12.11 -15.19
N LYS A 98 -8.29 12.79 -15.49
CA LYS A 98 -7.13 12.82 -14.57
C LYS A 98 -7.50 13.40 -13.20
N THR A 99 -8.37 14.40 -13.14
CA THR A 99 -8.84 14.96 -11.86
C THR A 99 -9.73 13.98 -11.12
N LEU A 100 -10.64 13.28 -11.83
CA LEU A 100 -11.50 12.25 -11.22
C LEU A 100 -10.69 11.10 -10.62
N GLU A 101 -9.72 10.57 -11.35
CA GLU A 101 -8.82 9.52 -10.85
C GLU A 101 -8.06 9.96 -9.59
N LYS A 102 -7.62 11.22 -9.56
CA LYS A 102 -6.99 11.79 -8.35
C LYS A 102 -7.97 11.88 -7.19
N THR A 103 -9.21 12.33 -7.41
CA THR A 103 -10.21 12.41 -6.33
C THR A 103 -10.56 11.03 -5.80
N ASP A 104 -10.69 10.04 -6.67
CA ASP A 104 -10.99 8.66 -6.29
C ASP A 104 -9.85 8.08 -5.46
N SER A 105 -8.59 8.34 -5.86
CA SER A 105 -7.41 7.93 -5.09
C SER A 105 -7.41 8.53 -3.67
N THR A 106 -7.79 9.80 -3.51
CA THR A 106 -7.90 10.45 -2.20
C THR A 106 -8.94 9.77 -1.31
N VAL A 107 -10.14 9.52 -1.86
CA VAL A 107 -11.21 8.82 -1.13
C VAL A 107 -10.78 7.42 -0.72
N HIS A 108 -10.12 6.68 -1.62
CA HIS A 108 -9.59 5.36 -1.32
C HIS A 108 -8.57 5.38 -0.18
N VAL A 109 -7.60 6.31 -0.21
CA VAL A 109 -6.59 6.46 0.84
C VAL A 109 -7.25 6.75 2.19
N GLU A 110 -8.16 7.73 2.23
CA GLU A 110 -8.85 8.10 3.48
C GLU A 110 -9.69 6.96 4.03
N HIS A 111 -10.41 6.24 3.18
CA HIS A 111 -11.17 5.07 3.60
C HIS A 111 -10.27 3.98 4.20
N ARG A 112 -9.09 3.70 3.61
CA ARG A 112 -8.15 2.74 4.17
C ARG A 112 -7.55 3.21 5.50
N ASN A 113 -7.28 4.51 5.65
CA ASN A 113 -6.83 5.08 6.93
C ASN A 113 -7.89 4.95 8.02
N TYR A 114 -9.16 5.20 7.68
CA TYR A 114 -10.29 4.97 8.57
C TYR A 114 -10.36 3.50 9.01
N GLN A 115 -10.33 2.56 8.07
CA GLN A 115 -10.36 1.13 8.37
C GLN A 115 -9.22 0.69 9.29
N LYS A 116 -8.00 1.18 9.05
CA LYS A 116 -6.83 0.94 9.91
C LYS A 116 -7.05 1.43 11.34
N THR A 117 -7.65 2.61 11.49
CA THR A 117 -7.94 3.22 12.80
C THR A 117 -8.98 2.41 13.57
N VAL A 118 -10.04 1.98 12.88
CA VAL A 118 -11.07 1.09 13.46
C VAL A 118 -10.45 -0.21 13.96
N ALA A 119 -9.62 -0.88 13.15
CA ALA A 119 -8.96 -2.13 13.52
C ALA A 119 -8.02 -1.98 14.74
N THR A 120 -7.26 -0.89 14.79
CA THR A 120 -6.37 -0.58 15.92
C THR A 120 -7.17 -0.32 17.20
N SER A 121 -8.29 0.39 17.08
CA SER A 121 -9.18 0.68 18.19
C SER A 121 -9.81 -0.59 18.73
N GLU A 122 -10.25 -1.49 17.85
CA GLU A 122 -10.82 -2.78 18.25
C GLU A 122 -9.79 -3.65 18.99
N THR A 123 -8.57 -3.74 18.48
CA THR A 123 -7.48 -4.46 19.16
C THR A 123 -7.22 -3.90 20.56
N THR A 124 -7.32 -2.58 20.73
CA THR A 124 -7.15 -1.92 22.03
C THR A 124 -8.28 -2.29 23.00
N LYS A 125 -9.54 -2.30 22.53
CA LYS A 125 -10.70 -2.76 23.33
C LYS A 125 -10.55 -4.21 23.76
N GLN A 126 -10.13 -5.09 22.85
CA GLN A 126 -9.92 -6.50 23.18
C GLN A 126 -8.78 -6.68 24.20
N ARG A 127 -7.72 -5.88 24.10
CA ARG A 127 -6.64 -5.87 25.08
C ARG A 127 -7.11 -5.41 26.46
N SER A 128 -7.96 -4.38 26.55
CA SER A 128 -8.53 -3.95 27.84
C SER A 128 -9.41 -5.04 28.46
N ASN A 129 -10.24 -5.72 27.65
CA ASN A 129 -11.06 -6.84 28.09
C ASN A 129 -10.19 -7.98 28.65
N ALA A 130 -9.13 -8.37 27.93
CA ALA A 130 -8.21 -9.39 28.37
C ALA A 130 -7.48 -9.00 29.68
N SER A 131 -7.09 -7.74 29.83
CA SER A 131 -6.47 -7.23 31.06
C SER A 131 -7.40 -7.33 32.27
N LEU A 132 -8.66 -6.90 32.09
CA LEU A 132 -9.69 -7.02 33.13
C LEU A 132 -9.92 -8.47 33.52
N ALA A 133 -10.08 -9.37 32.54
CA ALA A 133 -10.26 -10.80 32.79
C ALA A 133 -9.11 -11.37 33.62
N ARG A 134 -7.85 -11.08 33.26
CA ARG A 134 -6.68 -11.52 34.05
C ARG A 134 -6.72 -11.00 35.48
N LYS A 135 -7.07 -9.73 35.69
CA LYS A 135 -7.18 -9.14 37.04
C LYS A 135 -8.26 -9.85 37.86
N LEU A 136 -9.44 -10.08 37.28
CA LEU A 136 -10.53 -10.80 37.95
C LEU A 136 -10.12 -12.23 38.31
N HIS A 137 -9.46 -12.96 37.40
CA HIS A 137 -8.94 -14.29 37.70
C HIS A 137 -7.92 -14.29 38.85
N ARG A 138 -7.03 -13.30 38.88
CA ARG A 138 -6.04 -13.14 39.97
C ARG A 138 -6.69 -12.85 41.32
N LEU A 139 -7.82 -12.14 41.37
CA LEU A 139 -8.51 -11.83 42.62
C LEU A 139 -9.30 -13.03 43.18
N ARG A 140 -9.64 -14.04 42.37
CA ARG A 140 -10.46 -15.19 42.82
C ARG A 140 -9.93 -15.88 44.08
N PRO A 141 -8.62 -16.22 44.20
CA PRO A 141 -8.11 -16.86 45.41
C PRO A 141 -8.22 -15.97 46.65
N GLU A 142 -8.03 -14.64 46.50
CA GLU A 142 -8.17 -13.68 47.59
C GLU A 142 -9.63 -13.65 48.09
N TYR A 143 -10.61 -13.60 47.18
CA TYR A 143 -12.03 -13.71 47.56
C TYR A 143 -12.36 -15.03 48.25
N VAL A 144 -11.80 -16.15 47.78
CA VAL A 144 -11.96 -17.46 48.43
C VAL A 144 -11.36 -17.46 49.83
N GLN A 145 -10.19 -16.84 50.03
CA GLN A 145 -9.58 -16.71 51.35
C GLN A 145 -10.41 -15.81 52.28
N MET A 146 -10.98 -14.71 51.77
CA MET A 146 -11.88 -13.86 52.53
C MET A 146 -13.13 -14.63 52.96
N GLY A 147 -13.77 -15.40 52.06
CA GLY A 147 -14.89 -16.28 52.41
C GLY A 147 -14.55 -17.27 53.53
N LYS A 148 -13.43 -17.99 53.39
CA LYS A 148 -12.94 -18.89 54.45
C LYS A 148 -12.66 -18.18 55.77
N SER A 149 -12.23 -16.93 55.73
CA SER A 149 -11.97 -16.15 56.96
C SER A 149 -13.26 -15.79 57.70
N ILE A 150 -14.34 -15.49 56.96
CA ILE A 150 -15.67 -15.20 57.50
C ILE A 150 -16.26 -16.47 58.12
N GLU A 151 -16.25 -17.61 57.41
CA GLU A 151 -16.73 -18.89 57.94
C GLU A 151 -16.03 -19.29 59.25
N ARG A 152 -14.71 -19.04 59.34
CA ARG A 152 -13.96 -19.28 60.58
C ARG A 152 -14.40 -18.35 61.72
N ALA A 153 -14.69 -17.09 61.41
CA ALA A 153 -15.16 -16.13 62.40
C ALA A 153 -16.56 -16.51 62.92
N GLU A 154 -17.47 -16.91 62.03
CA GLU A 154 -18.81 -17.40 62.36
C GLU A 154 -18.73 -18.66 63.24
N SER A 155 -18.00 -19.69 62.81
CA SER A 155 -17.84 -20.92 63.59
C SER A 155 -17.25 -20.65 64.98
N LYS A 156 -16.32 -19.70 65.11
CA LYS A 156 -15.76 -19.29 66.40
C LYS A 156 -16.78 -18.58 67.28
N ALA A 157 -17.61 -17.70 66.70
CA ALA A 157 -18.68 -17.02 67.41
C ALA A 157 -19.74 -18.03 67.90
N ASP A 158 -20.18 -18.96 67.05
CA ASP A 158 -21.16 -19.99 67.39
C ASP A 158 -20.69 -20.90 68.52
N LYS A 159 -19.42 -21.35 68.47
CA LYS A 159 -18.82 -22.12 69.56
C LYS A 159 -18.84 -21.34 70.87
N ARG A 160 -18.47 -20.05 70.84
CA ARG A 160 -18.50 -19.17 72.02
C ARG A 160 -19.91 -19.04 72.58
N ILE A 161 -20.92 -18.91 71.71
CA ILE A 161 -22.33 -18.81 72.10
C ILE A 161 -22.78 -20.12 72.76
N LEU A 162 -22.45 -21.27 72.17
CA LEU A 162 -22.78 -22.59 72.74
C LEU A 162 -22.11 -22.80 74.10
N GLU A 163 -20.83 -22.47 74.23
CA GLU A 163 -20.10 -22.51 75.51
C GLU A 163 -20.76 -21.63 76.58
N LEU A 164 -21.18 -20.42 76.20
CA LEU A 164 -21.86 -19.51 77.13
C LEU A 164 -23.25 -20.03 77.53
N LYS A 165 -24.02 -20.58 76.59
CA LYS A 165 -25.32 -21.21 76.90
C LYS A 165 -25.17 -22.39 77.85
N ALA A 166 -24.23 -23.30 77.58
CA ALA A 166 -23.97 -24.45 78.44
C ALA A 166 -23.52 -24.04 79.86
N LYS A 167 -22.73 -22.97 79.98
CA LYS A 167 -22.35 -22.41 81.29
C LYS A 167 -23.53 -21.83 82.06
N ILE A 168 -24.48 -21.19 81.37
CA ILE A 168 -25.69 -20.66 82.01
C ILE A 168 -26.56 -21.82 82.51
N GLU A 169 -26.78 -22.83 81.66
CA GLU A 169 -27.61 -24.00 81.98
C GLU A 169 -27.03 -24.87 83.11
N ALA A 170 -25.70 -24.95 83.24
CA ALA A 170 -25.05 -25.66 84.34
C ALA A 170 -25.07 -24.92 85.70
N VAL A 171 -25.42 -23.62 85.71
CA VAL A 171 -25.49 -22.78 86.92
C VAL A 171 -26.92 -22.67 87.45
N THR A 172 -27.92 -22.88 86.59
CA THR A 172 -29.34 -23.01 86.94
C THR A 172 -29.71 -24.43 87.34
#